data_AF-A0A3M7EZI4-F1
#
_entry.id   AF-A0A3M7EZI4-F1
#
_cell.length_a   1.000
_cell.length_b   1.000
_cell.length_c   1.000
_cell.angle_alpha   90.00
_cell.angle_beta   90.00
_cell.angle_gamma   90.00
#
_symmetry.space_group_name_H-M   'P 1'
#
loop_
_entity.id
_entity.type
_entity.pdbx_description
1 polymer ?
#
loop_
_entity_poly.entity_id
_entity_poly.type
_entity_poly.pdbx_seq_one_letter_code
_entity_poly.pdbx_strand_id
1 'polypeptide(L)'
;YNALHRSVEPELFPCLRHYGIAFYNYNPLAGGYLTSRYHRDDQDSSIEAGSRFDPNKWQGKMYRMRYWNDAYFNALDILRPVAKKHGFTEAECALRWMTHHSQLKRENGDAIIIGASSTKHIEQNLIDLEKGPLPDEVVQALDRGWEGCKGISIKYWH
;
A
#
# COMPACT_ATOMS: atom_id res chain seq x y z
N TYR A 1 1.97 -4.66 5.32
CA TYR A 1 0.60 -5.02 4.92
C TYR A 1 -0.01 -3.79 4.26
N ASN A 2 -0.66 -3.94 3.11
CA ASN A 2 -1.33 -2.84 2.41
C ASN A 2 -2.32 -3.40 1.39
N ALA A 3 -3.03 -2.50 0.70
CA ALA A 3 -4.08 -2.87 -0.25
C ALA A 3 -3.62 -3.83 -1.37
N LEU A 4 -2.32 -3.88 -1.69
CA LEU A 4 -1.72 -4.77 -2.70
C LEU A 4 -0.73 -5.80 -2.13
N HIS A 5 -0.67 -5.94 -0.80
CA HIS A 5 0.17 -6.94 -0.13
C HIS A 5 -0.52 -7.41 1.15
N ARG A 6 -1.28 -8.50 1.02
CA ARG A 6 -2.17 -9.03 2.07
C ARG A 6 -1.82 -10.45 2.51
N SER A 7 -0.59 -10.91 2.28
CA SER A 7 -0.18 -12.28 2.63
C SER A 7 -0.20 -12.61 4.12
N VAL A 8 -0.32 -11.60 5.00
CA VAL A 8 -0.51 -11.76 6.45
C VAL A 8 -1.92 -12.21 6.83
N GLU A 9 -2.92 -11.97 5.97
CA GLU A 9 -4.33 -12.19 6.30
C GLU A 9 -4.70 -13.65 6.57
N PRO A 10 -4.23 -14.66 5.82
CA PRO A 10 -4.72 -16.04 5.99
C PRO A 10 -4.27 -16.73 7.27
N GLU A 11 -3.07 -16.42 7.77
CA GLU A 11 -2.44 -17.19 8.86
C GLU A 11 -1.97 -16.32 10.02
N LEU A 12 -1.27 -15.22 9.74
CA LEU A 12 -0.72 -14.36 10.80
C LEU A 12 -1.83 -13.68 11.59
N PHE A 13 -2.81 -13.07 10.93
CA PHE A 13 -3.90 -12.41 11.65
C PHE A 13 -4.67 -13.37 12.56
N PRO A 14 -5.16 -14.54 12.11
CA PRO A 14 -5.79 -15.52 13.01
C PRO A 14 -4.92 -15.88 14.22
N CYS A 15 -3.62 -16.11 14.02
CA CYS A 15 -2.68 -16.38 15.09
C CYS A 15 -2.58 -15.23 16.11
N LEU A 16 -2.39 -13.99 15.63
CA LEU A 16 -2.30 -12.82 16.50
C LEU A 16 -3.60 -12.60 17.29
N ARG A 17 -4.76 -12.83 16.68
CA ARG A 17 -6.06 -12.75 17.38
C ARG A 17 -6.21 -13.82 18.45
N HIS A 18 -5.81 -15.05 18.15
CA HIS A 18 -5.85 -16.14 19.11
C HIS A 18 -5.04 -15.83 20.38
N TYR A 19 -3.86 -15.20 20.22
CA TYR A 19 -2.98 -14.86 21.34
C TYR A 19 -3.19 -13.45 21.91
N GLY A 20 -4.17 -12.69 21.42
CA GLY A 20 -4.43 -11.32 21.91
C GLY A 20 -3.29 -10.33 21.61
N ILE A 21 -2.60 -10.51 20.48
CA ILE A 21 -1.46 -9.68 20.07
C ILE A 21 -1.92 -8.63 19.06
N ALA A 22 -1.59 -7.37 19.31
CA ALA A 22 -1.83 -6.27 18.38
C ALA A 22 -0.92 -6.34 17.15
N PHE A 23 -1.43 -5.97 15.98
CA PHE A 23 -0.64 -5.87 14.75
C PHE A 23 -0.35 -4.42 14.39
N TYR A 24 0.93 -4.08 14.25
CA TYR A 24 1.37 -2.74 13.85
C TYR A 24 1.80 -2.77 12.39
N ASN A 25 0.98 -2.17 11.53
CA ASN A 25 1.23 -2.18 10.11
C ASN A 25 2.38 -1.23 9.72
N TYR A 26 3.36 -1.76 9.00
CA TYR A 26 4.33 -0.97 8.25
C TYR A 26 4.02 -0.99 6.75
N ASN A 27 4.45 0.05 6.04
CA ASN A 27 4.25 0.24 4.59
C ASN A 27 2.77 0.34 4.13
N PRO A 28 1.94 1.20 4.74
CA PRO A 28 0.56 1.40 4.27
C PRO A 28 0.48 1.89 2.81
N LEU A 29 1.47 2.66 2.36
CA LEU A 29 1.60 3.16 0.99
C LEU A 29 2.53 2.32 0.09
N ALA A 30 2.83 1.08 0.47
CA ALA A 30 3.77 0.21 -0.27
C ALA A 30 5.14 0.88 -0.53
N GLY A 31 5.66 1.62 0.46
CA GLY A 31 6.93 2.34 0.32
C GLY A 31 6.88 3.60 -0.55
N GLY A 32 5.69 4.10 -0.87
CA GLY A 32 5.49 5.18 -1.82
C GLY A 32 5.14 4.69 -3.23
N TYR A 33 4.86 3.40 -3.42
CA TYR A 33 4.36 2.88 -4.69
C TYR A 33 2.94 3.38 -4.99
N LEU A 34 2.08 3.39 -3.96
CA LEU A 34 0.68 3.85 -4.04
C LEU A 34 0.59 5.38 -3.85
N THR A 35 1.31 6.15 -4.66
CA THR A 35 1.30 7.62 -4.58
C THR A 35 1.29 8.30 -5.95
N SER A 36 0.96 7.56 -7.01
CA SER A 36 0.96 8.04 -8.41
C SER A 36 2.33 8.48 -8.94
N ARG A 37 3.38 8.18 -8.20
CA ARG A 37 4.75 8.62 -8.50
C ARG A 37 5.43 7.79 -9.59
N TYR A 38 5.08 6.52 -9.71
CA TYR A 38 5.79 5.58 -10.59
C TYR A 38 4.89 5.02 -11.69
N HIS A 39 5.44 4.89 -12.88
CA HIS A 39 4.78 4.37 -14.09
C HIS A 39 5.61 3.24 -14.69
N ARG A 40 4.95 2.37 -15.45
CA ARG A 40 5.58 1.19 -16.06
C ARG A 40 6.78 1.54 -16.93
N ASP A 41 6.66 2.65 -17.67
CA ASP A 41 7.66 3.09 -18.65
C ASP A 41 8.70 4.05 -18.05
N ASP A 42 8.71 4.22 -16.71
CA ASP A 42 9.71 5.04 -16.04
C ASP A 42 11.11 4.44 -16.23
N GLN A 43 12.00 5.26 -16.79
CA GLN A 43 13.41 4.96 -16.90
C GLN A 43 14.09 5.07 -15.53
N ASP A 44 15.11 4.25 -15.26
CA ASP A 44 15.84 4.32 -13.99
C ASP A 44 16.43 5.72 -13.71
N SER A 45 16.76 6.48 -14.76
CA SER A 45 17.24 7.86 -14.67
C SER A 45 16.16 8.88 -14.28
N SER A 46 14.87 8.57 -14.42
CA SER A 46 13.77 9.45 -13.98
C SER A 46 13.42 9.25 -12.50
N ILE A 47 13.95 8.20 -11.86
CA ILE A 47 13.73 7.93 -10.44
C ILE A 47 14.63 8.84 -9.60
N GLU A 48 14.02 9.67 -8.75
CA GLU A 48 14.73 10.54 -7.81
C GLU A 48 15.76 9.75 -6.99
N ALA A 49 17.01 10.24 -7.02
CA ALA A 49 18.09 9.70 -6.22
C ALA A 49 17.77 9.76 -4.72
N GLY A 50 18.07 8.68 -4.00
CA GLY A 50 17.78 8.54 -2.57
C GLY A 50 16.32 8.21 -2.24
N SER A 51 15.41 8.18 -3.21
CA SER A 51 14.03 7.74 -2.98
C SER A 51 13.96 6.26 -2.58
N ARG A 52 12.81 5.84 -2.05
CA ARG A 52 12.58 4.45 -1.62
C ARG A 52 12.66 3.44 -2.79
N PHE A 53 12.61 3.91 -4.03
CA PHE A 53 12.70 3.11 -5.25
C PHE A 53 13.97 3.40 -6.07
N ASP A 54 14.92 4.17 -5.54
CA ASP A 54 16.20 4.46 -6.20
C ASP A 54 16.96 3.15 -6.51
N PRO A 55 17.16 2.80 -7.80
CA PRO A 55 17.80 1.54 -8.20
C PRO A 55 19.26 1.43 -7.74
N ASN A 56 19.90 2.55 -7.40
CA ASN A 56 21.29 2.60 -6.94
C ASN A 56 21.45 2.31 -5.43
N LYS A 57 20.35 2.22 -4.68
CA LYS A 57 20.37 1.94 -3.24
C LYS A 57 19.90 0.52 -2.95
N TRP A 58 20.51 -0.12 -1.95
CA TRP A 58 20.10 -1.45 -1.49
C TRP A 58 18.60 -1.52 -1.14
N GLN A 59 18.10 -0.53 -0.39
CA GLN A 59 16.69 -0.43 -0.06
C GLN A 59 15.82 -0.32 -1.33
N GLY A 60 16.22 0.50 -2.31
CA GLY A 60 15.48 0.64 -3.56
C GLY A 60 15.41 -0.65 -4.37
N LYS A 61 16.51 -1.41 -4.45
CA LYS A 61 16.51 -2.75 -5.05
C LYS A 61 15.52 -3.70 -4.36
N MET A 62 15.44 -3.66 -3.02
CA MET A 62 14.49 -4.46 -2.24
C MET A 62 13.02 -4.08 -2.48
N TYR A 63 12.70 -2.78 -2.55
CA TYR A 63 11.34 -2.34 -2.86
C TYR A 63 10.96 -2.63 -4.31
N ARG A 64 11.90 -2.49 -5.24
CA ARG A 64 11.70 -2.83 -6.64
C ARG A 64 11.46 -4.32 -6.84
N MET A 65 12.20 -5.18 -6.15
CA MET A 65 11.94 -6.63 -6.17
C MET A 65 10.50 -6.97 -5.74
N ARG A 66 9.92 -6.20 -4.81
CA ARG A 66 8.54 -6.41 -4.35
C ARG A 66 7.49 -5.89 -5.32
N TYR A 67 7.65 -4.65 -5.80
CA TYR A 67 6.55 -3.89 -6.43
C TYR A 67 6.84 -3.47 -7.89
N TRP A 68 8.07 -3.60 -8.38
CA TRP A 68 8.47 -3.13 -9.71
C TRP A 68 8.41 -4.26 -10.74
N ASN A 69 7.19 -4.70 -11.02
CA ASN A 69 6.90 -5.75 -11.99
C ASN A 69 5.50 -5.58 -12.58
N ASP A 70 5.20 -6.33 -13.64
CA ASP A 70 3.98 -6.14 -14.42
C ASP A 70 2.69 -6.33 -13.62
N ALA A 71 2.65 -7.28 -12.68
CA ALA A 71 1.44 -7.55 -11.91
C ALA A 71 1.07 -6.36 -11.01
N TYR A 72 2.06 -5.75 -10.35
CA TYR A 72 1.83 -4.57 -9.53
C TYR A 72 1.48 -3.33 -10.37
N PHE A 73 2.09 -3.16 -11.55
CA PHE A 73 1.70 -2.07 -12.44
C PHE A 73 0.30 -2.28 -13.02
N ASN A 74 -0.09 -3.51 -13.35
CA ASN A 74 -1.46 -3.84 -13.75
C ASN A 74 -2.47 -3.47 -12.64
N ALA A 75 -2.11 -3.67 -11.37
CA ALA A 75 -2.95 -3.25 -10.25
C ALA A 75 -3.13 -1.72 -10.19
N LEU A 76 -2.09 -0.93 -10.50
CA LEU A 76 -2.22 0.53 -10.63
C LEU A 76 -3.08 0.91 -11.84
N ASP A 77 -2.95 0.21 -12.97
CA ASP A 77 -3.75 0.44 -14.18
C ASP A 77 -5.26 0.19 -13.94
N ILE A 78 -5.60 -0.73 -13.03
CA ILE A 78 -6.98 -0.97 -12.57
C ILE A 78 -7.44 0.14 -11.61
N LEU A 79 -6.60 0.55 -10.66
CA LEU A 79 -6.96 1.52 -9.63
C LEU A 79 -7.12 2.93 -10.16
N ARG A 80 -6.18 3.41 -10.98
CA ARG A 80 -6.06 4.82 -11.40
C ARG A 80 -7.31 5.38 -12.08
N PRO A 81 -7.95 4.71 -13.05
CA PRO A 81 -9.15 5.24 -13.69
C PRO A 81 -10.31 5.40 -12.69
N VAL A 82 -10.45 4.45 -11.78
CA VAL A 82 -11.51 4.45 -10.75
C VAL A 82 -11.24 5.53 -9.71
N ALA A 83 -10.01 5.62 -9.19
CA ALA A 83 -9.62 6.66 -8.26
C ALA A 83 -9.85 8.06 -8.86
N LYS A 84 -9.45 8.26 -10.13
CA LYS A 84 -9.64 9.52 -10.86
C LYS A 84 -11.12 9.89 -11.03
N LYS A 85 -11.99 8.92 -11.32
CA LYS A 85 -13.45 9.13 -11.42
C LYS A 85 -14.04 9.72 -10.13
N HIS A 86 -13.50 9.31 -8.98
CA HIS A 86 -13.92 9.80 -7.66
C HIS A 86 -13.10 10.99 -7.15
N GLY A 87 -12.13 11.49 -7.93
CA GLY A 87 -11.25 12.58 -7.53
C GLY A 87 -10.24 12.23 -6.44
N PHE A 88 -9.96 10.94 -6.23
CA PHE A 88 -9.02 10.47 -5.21
C PHE A 88 -7.62 10.26 -5.78
N THR A 89 -6.61 10.45 -4.92
CA THR A 89 -5.24 10.03 -5.21
C THR A 89 -5.04 8.56 -4.83
N GLU A 90 -4.02 7.90 -5.39
CA GLU A 90 -3.65 6.54 -4.97
C GLU A 90 -3.31 6.45 -3.48
N ALA A 91 -2.66 7.49 -2.95
CA ALA A 91 -2.30 7.58 -1.53
C ALA A 91 -3.55 7.63 -0.64
N GLU A 92 -4.52 8.46 -1.02
CA GLU A 92 -5.80 8.54 -0.32
C GLU A 92 -6.54 7.21 -0.36
N CYS A 93 -6.62 6.55 -1.52
CA CYS A 93 -7.21 5.22 -1.64
C CYS A 93 -6.51 4.21 -0.74
N ALA A 94 -5.18 4.17 -0.74
CA ALA A 94 -4.43 3.24 0.09
C ALA A 94 -4.64 3.48 1.60
N LEU A 95 -4.62 4.74 2.04
CA LEU A 95 -4.79 5.10 3.46
C LEU A 95 -6.21 4.86 3.96
N ARG A 96 -7.22 5.27 3.19
CA ARG A 96 -8.63 5.00 3.56
C ARG A 96 -8.94 3.51 3.52
N TRP A 97 -8.34 2.75 2.60
CA TRP A 97 -8.43 1.29 2.61
C TRP A 97 -7.85 0.70 3.89
N MET A 98 -6.67 1.17 4.32
CA MET A 98 -6.06 0.71 5.58
C MET A 98 -6.97 0.95 6.79
N THR A 99 -7.62 2.10 6.89
CA THR A 99 -8.48 2.44 8.04
C THR A 99 -9.83 1.73 8.03
N HIS A 100 -10.46 1.59 6.86
CA HIS A 100 -11.87 1.19 6.78
C HIS A 100 -12.11 -0.21 6.21
N HIS A 101 -11.20 -0.70 5.38
CA HIS A 101 -11.43 -1.88 4.53
C HIS A 101 -10.40 -3.00 4.75
N SER A 102 -9.39 -2.75 5.59
CA SER A 102 -8.41 -3.75 6.00
C SER A 102 -8.91 -4.58 7.18
N GLN A 103 -8.18 -5.63 7.55
CA GLN A 103 -8.47 -6.41 8.76
C GLN A 103 -7.92 -5.79 10.06
N LEU A 104 -7.34 -4.58 9.98
CA LEU A 104 -6.92 -3.86 11.19
C LEU A 104 -8.14 -3.36 11.96
N LYS A 105 -8.08 -3.51 13.27
CA LYS A 105 -9.16 -3.17 14.20
C LYS A 105 -8.59 -2.47 15.42
N ARG A 106 -9.06 -1.26 15.70
CA ARG A 106 -8.61 -0.47 16.87
C ARG A 106 -8.94 -1.19 18.18
N GLU A 107 -10.06 -1.92 18.22
CA GLU A 107 -10.47 -2.75 19.34
C GLU A 107 -9.49 -3.88 19.66
N ASN A 108 -8.67 -4.30 18.69
CA ASN A 108 -7.60 -5.28 18.88
C ASN A 108 -6.24 -4.63 19.21
N GLY A 109 -6.20 -3.31 19.41
CA GLY A 109 -4.97 -2.54 19.63
C GLY A 109 -4.12 -2.35 18.37
N ASP A 110 -4.65 -2.66 17.18
CA ASP A 110 -3.88 -2.52 15.94
C ASP A 110 -3.57 -1.06 15.62
N ALA A 111 -2.42 -0.83 14.98
CA ALA A 111 -1.96 0.51 14.64
C ALA A 111 -1.37 0.58 13.22
N ILE A 112 -1.37 1.77 12.64
CA ILE A 112 -0.73 2.05 11.34
C ILE A 112 0.50 2.92 11.58
N ILE A 113 1.67 2.42 11.20
CA ILE A 113 2.92 3.19 11.21
C ILE A 113 2.97 4.01 9.92
N ILE A 114 2.81 5.33 10.04
CA ILE A 114 2.97 6.25 8.92
C ILE A 114 4.41 6.75 8.87
N GLY A 115 4.99 6.69 7.67
CA GLY A 115 6.24 7.38 7.34
C GLY A 115 6.00 8.42 6.26
N ALA A 116 6.78 9.49 6.30
CA ALA A 116 6.77 10.56 5.32
C ALA A 116 8.20 11.10 5.13
N SER A 117 8.49 11.63 3.93
CA SER A 117 9.77 12.28 3.61
C SER A 117 9.70 13.82 3.69
N SER A 118 8.54 14.39 4.03
CA SER A 118 8.33 15.82 4.21
C SER A 118 7.16 16.06 5.17
N THR A 119 7.09 17.27 5.75
CA THR A 119 5.97 17.69 6.61
C THR A 119 4.64 17.70 5.84
N LYS A 120 4.65 18.20 4.61
CA LYS A 120 3.48 18.18 3.73
C LYS A 120 2.93 16.77 3.50
N HIS A 121 3.81 15.77 3.33
CA HIS A 121 3.40 14.38 3.17
C HIS A 121 2.75 13.84 4.45
N ILE A 122 3.29 14.13 5.64
CA ILE A 122 2.69 13.63 6.88
C ILE A 122 1.33 14.28 7.14
N GLU A 123 1.21 15.60 6.94
CA GLU A 123 -0.05 16.33 7.10
C GLU A 123 -1.14 15.77 6.18
N GLN A 124 -0.84 15.58 4.90
CA GLN A 124 -1.79 15.01 3.95
C GLN A 124 -2.19 13.57 4.32
N ASN A 125 -1.22 12.74 4.72
CA ASN A 125 -1.51 11.37 5.13
C ASN A 125 -2.43 11.31 6.36
N LEU A 126 -2.24 12.22 7.32
CA LEU A 126 -3.11 12.32 8.51
C LEU A 126 -4.52 12.72 8.12
N ILE A 127 -4.69 13.69 7.22
CA ILE A 127 -6.00 14.08 6.70
C ILE A 127 -6.69 12.88 6.01
N ASP A 128 -5.98 12.15 5.16
CA ASP A 128 -6.55 11.03 4.41
C ASP A 128 -6.95 9.86 5.31
N LEU A 129 -6.25 9.62 6.41
CA LEU A 129 -6.62 8.60 7.40
C LEU A 129 -7.92 8.91 8.16
N GLU A 130 -8.23 10.19 8.35
CA GLU A 130 -9.45 10.64 9.06
C GLU A 130 -10.67 10.71 8.14
N LYS A 131 -10.49 10.59 6.82
CA LYS A 131 -11.61 10.54 5.87
C LYS A 131 -12.42 9.25 6.03
N GLY A 132 -13.68 9.28 5.60
CA GLY A 132 -14.59 8.14 5.65
C GLY A 132 -14.24 6.98 4.71
N PRO A 133 -15.05 5.91 4.71
CA PRO A 133 -14.83 4.73 3.88
C PRO A 133 -14.81 5.07 2.39
N LEU A 134 -14.05 4.31 1.61
CA LEU A 134 -14.05 4.39 0.14
C LEU A 134 -15.36 3.87 -0.45
N PRO A 135 -15.81 4.41 -1.61
CA PRO A 135 -16.86 3.79 -2.42
C PRO A 135 -16.51 2.35 -2.84
N ASP A 136 -17.51 1.48 -2.92
CA ASP A 136 -17.34 0.06 -3.25
C ASP A 136 -16.55 -0.19 -4.54
N GLU A 137 -16.76 0.64 -5.56
CA GLU A 137 -16.06 0.54 -6.85
C GLU A 137 -14.53 0.67 -6.68
N VAL A 138 -14.07 1.55 -5.77
CA VAL A 138 -12.64 1.73 -5.46
C VAL A 138 -12.12 0.53 -4.68
N VAL A 139 -12.90 0.02 -3.72
CA VAL A 139 -12.53 -1.18 -2.94
C VAL A 139 -12.37 -2.39 -3.86
N GLN A 140 -13.33 -2.62 -4.75
CA GLN A 140 -13.28 -3.69 -5.75
C GLN A 140 -12.09 -3.54 -6.72
N ALA A 141 -11.70 -2.31 -7.06
CA ALA A 141 -10.50 -2.07 -7.87
C ALA A 141 -9.23 -2.52 -7.12
N LEU A 142 -9.11 -2.18 -5.82
CA LEU A 142 -8.00 -2.61 -4.98
C LEU A 142 -7.98 -4.13 -4.76
N ASP A 143 -9.14 -4.76 -4.60
CA ASP A 143 -9.25 -6.21 -4.43
C ASP A 143 -8.85 -6.97 -5.71
N ARG A 144 -9.30 -6.50 -6.88
CA ARG A 144 -8.83 -7.05 -8.16
C ARG A 144 -7.34 -6.86 -8.36
N GLY A 145 -6.81 -5.70 -7.97
CA GLY A 145 -5.37 -5.45 -7.97
C GLY A 145 -4.61 -6.43 -7.08
N TRP A 146 -5.10 -6.68 -5.85
CA TRP A 146 -4.50 -7.66 -4.96
C TRP A 146 -4.54 -9.08 -5.53
N GLU A 147 -5.67 -9.51 -6.08
CA GLU A 147 -5.80 -10.86 -6.65
C GLU A 147 -4.77 -11.11 -7.76
N GLY A 148 -4.53 -10.11 -8.62
CA GLY A 148 -3.49 -10.17 -9.65
C GLY A 148 -2.06 -10.25 -9.10
N CYS A 149 -1.79 -9.66 -7.94
CA CYS A 149 -0.47 -9.65 -7.29
C CYS A 149 -0.23 -10.87 -6.38
N LYS A 150 -1.29 -11.51 -5.89
CA LYS A 150 -1.25 -12.52 -4.81
C LYS A 150 -0.25 -13.64 -5.09
N GLY A 151 -0.24 -14.16 -6.32
CA GLY A 151 0.61 -15.28 -6.74
C GLY A 151 2.12 -15.00 -6.75
N ILE A 152 2.50 -13.72 -6.85
CA ILE A 152 3.92 -13.30 -6.85
C ILE A 152 4.31 -12.53 -5.58
N SER A 153 3.37 -12.35 -4.66
CA SER A 153 3.59 -11.56 -3.46
C SER A 153 4.66 -12.21 -2.58
N ILE A 154 5.61 -11.40 -2.10
CA ILE A 154 6.66 -11.91 -1.23
C ILE A 154 6.10 -12.32 0.15
N LYS A 155 6.82 -13.23 0.82
CA LYS A 155 6.54 -13.63 2.21
C LYS A 155 6.67 -12.42 3.15
N TYR A 156 5.85 -12.40 4.21
CA TYR A 156 5.93 -11.37 5.25
C TYR A 156 6.99 -11.67 6.33
N TRP A 157 7.61 -12.85 6.29
CA TRP A 157 8.61 -13.35 7.23
C TRP A 157 9.94 -13.66 6.50
N HIS A 158 11.00 -13.79 7.28
CA HIS A 158 12.36 -14.11 6.85
C HIS A 158 12.99 -15.08 7.85
#